data_AF-A0A1Z4NLC0-F1
#
_entry.id   AF-A0A1Z4NLC0-F1
#
_cell.length_a   1.000
_cell.length_b   1.000
_cell.length_c   1.000
_cell.angle_alpha   90.00
_cell.angle_beta   90.00
_cell.angle_gamma   90.00
#
_symmetry.space_group_name_H-M   'P 1'
#
loop_
_entity.id
_entity.type
_entity.pdbx_description
1 polymer ?
#
loop_
_entity_poly.entity_id
_entity_poly.type
_entity_poly.pdbx_seq_one_letter_code
_entity_poly.pdbx_strand_id
1 'polypeptide(L)'
;MLSLSSEQLFIEAPVITIVEAKREDLNAGLGQCVAEMIAAQRFNEQNQKSIPIIYGAVTTGDRWKFLRLEHQVVTIALLEYLVPPVEQILGILVSMLEL
;
A
#
# COMPACT_ATOMS: atom_id res chain seq x y z
N MET A 1 0.76 -5.28 -1.53
CA MET A 1 0.71 -5.39 -0.05
C MET A 1 2.13 -5.55 0.48
N LEU A 2 2.41 -5.01 1.67
CA LEU A 2 3.64 -5.25 2.41
C LEU A 2 3.28 -5.80 3.81
N SER A 3 4.00 -6.82 4.25
CA SER A 3 3.82 -7.47 5.54
C SER A 3 5.18 -7.78 6.17
N LEU A 4 5.21 -8.13 7.46
CA LEU A 4 6.47 -8.49 8.12
C LEU A 4 6.96 -9.92 7.86
N SER A 5 6.31 -10.65 6.95
CA SER A 5 6.75 -12.00 6.61
C SER A 5 8.12 -11.98 5.92
N SER A 6 9.04 -12.82 6.40
CA SER A 6 10.30 -13.11 5.71
C SER A 6 10.09 -13.90 4.41
N GLU A 7 8.96 -14.59 4.32
CA GLU A 7 8.57 -15.42 3.19
C GLU A 7 7.47 -14.75 2.39
N GLN A 8 7.68 -14.55 1.10
CA GLN A 8 6.77 -13.76 0.27
C GLN A 8 5.36 -14.37 0.13
N LEU A 9 5.21 -15.67 0.41
CA LEU A 9 3.96 -16.42 0.33
C LEU A 9 3.11 -16.33 1.61
N PHE A 10 3.72 -15.90 2.72
CA PHE A 10 3.04 -15.77 4.00
C PHE A 10 2.84 -14.31 4.35
N ILE A 11 1.81 -14.05 5.15
CA ILE A 11 1.48 -12.71 5.62
C ILE A 11 1.65 -12.74 7.13
N GLU A 12 2.40 -11.78 7.65
CA GLU A 12 2.54 -11.57 9.09
C GLU A 12 2.21 -10.12 9.44
N ALA A 13 1.49 -9.93 10.54
CA ALA A 13 1.14 -8.61 11.03
C ALA A 13 2.41 -7.85 11.45
N PRO A 14 2.52 -6.51 11.27
CA PRO A 14 1.62 -5.59 10.59
C PRO A 14 1.52 -5.79 9.08
N VAL A 15 0.32 -5.53 8.56
CA VAL A 15 0.06 -5.47 7.12
C VAL A 15 -0.29 -4.04 6.70
N ILE A 16 0.33 -3.57 5.61
CA ILE A 16 -0.07 -2.36 4.88
C ILE A 16 -0.45 -2.70 3.44
N THR A 17 -1.31 -1.89 2.87
CA THR A 17 -1.96 -2.21 1.59
C THR A 17 -1.46 -1.29 0.49
N ILE A 18 -1.21 -1.87 -0.68
CA ILE A 18 -0.85 -1.14 -1.89
C ILE A 18 -1.65 -1.83 -2.99
N VAL A 19 -2.54 -1.06 -3.61
CA VAL A 19 -3.45 -1.50 -4.66
C VAL A 19 -3.06 -0.83 -5.96
N GLU A 20 -2.89 -1.62 -7.00
CA GLU A 20 -2.75 -1.10 -8.35
C GLU A 20 -4.13 -0.69 -8.88
N ALA A 21 -4.26 0.57 -9.29
CA ALA A 21 -5.46 1.08 -9.93
C ALA A 21 -5.64 0.45 -11.31
N LYS A 22 -6.86 -0.01 -11.58
CA LYS A 22 -7.23 -0.53 -12.90
C LYS A 22 -7.67 0.63 -13.80
N ARG A 23 -7.32 0.55 -15.10
CA ARG A 23 -7.74 1.52 -16.13
C ARG A 23 -7.27 2.96 -15.85
N GLU A 24 -6.13 3.10 -15.18
CA GLU A 24 -5.55 4.38 -14.74
C GLU A 24 -6.47 5.24 -13.85
N ASP A 25 -7.53 4.63 -13.31
CA ASP A 25 -8.49 5.30 -12.47
C ASP A 25 -8.17 5.02 -11.00
N LEU A 26 -7.40 5.94 -10.41
CA LEU A 26 -7.07 5.91 -8.99
C LEU A 26 -8.34 5.84 -8.12
N ASN A 27 -9.44 6.45 -8.55
CA ASN A 27 -10.67 6.46 -7.76
C ASN A 27 -11.39 5.10 -7.80
N ALA A 28 -11.35 4.40 -8.94
CA ALA A 28 -11.87 3.04 -9.03
C ALA A 28 -11.13 2.06 -8.10
N GLY A 29 -9.85 2.30 -7.80
CA GLY A 29 -9.04 1.50 -6.87
C GLY A 29 -9.28 1.78 -5.38
N LEU A 30 -9.92 2.90 -5.03
CA LEU A 30 -10.12 3.30 -3.62
C LEU A 30 -10.95 2.28 -2.84
N GLY A 31 -12.04 1.78 -3.44
CA GLY A 31 -12.91 0.80 -2.77
C GLY A 31 -12.18 -0.49 -2.43
N GLN A 32 -11.36 -0.99 -3.36
CA GLN A 32 -10.51 -2.16 -3.12
C GLN A 32 -9.46 -1.88 -2.04
N CYS A 33 -8.76 -0.74 -2.11
CA CYS A 33 -7.74 -0.38 -1.13
C CYS A 33 -8.34 -0.29 0.28
N VAL A 34 -9.50 0.34 0.44
CA VAL A 34 -10.21 0.41 1.73
C VAL A 34 -10.60 -0.99 2.22
N ALA A 35 -11.12 -1.86 1.34
CA ALA A 35 -11.46 -3.23 1.72
C ALA A 35 -10.23 -4.01 2.23
N GLU A 36 -9.09 -3.89 1.55
CA GLU A 36 -7.83 -4.49 2.00
C GLU A 36 -7.34 -3.86 3.30
N MET A 37 -7.49 -2.55 3.52
CA MET A 37 -7.08 -1.87 4.76
C MET A 37 -7.90 -2.37 5.95
N ILE A 38 -9.20 -2.61 5.76
CA ILE A 38 -10.07 -3.22 6.77
C ILE A 38 -9.64 -4.67 7.05
N ALA A 39 -9.32 -5.44 6.00
CA ALA A 39 -8.81 -6.80 6.17
C ALA A 39 -7.49 -6.81 6.96
N ALA A 40 -6.58 -5.88 6.65
CA ALA A 40 -5.32 -5.71 7.37
C ALA A 40 -5.54 -5.33 8.84
N GLN A 41 -6.44 -4.38 9.14
CA GLN A 41 -6.82 -4.03 10.51
C GLN A 41 -7.25 -5.27 11.31
N ARG A 42 -8.20 -6.04 10.76
CA ARG A 42 -8.71 -7.26 11.40
C ARG A 42 -7.64 -8.33 11.56
N PHE A 43 -6.82 -8.54 10.53
CA PHE A 43 -5.73 -9.51 10.57
C PHE A 43 -4.71 -9.14 11.66
N ASN A 44 -4.37 -7.86 11.78
CA ASN A 44 -3.45 -7.38 12.81
C ASN A 44 -4.04 -7.60 14.22
N GLU A 45 -5.31 -7.26 14.43
CA GLU A 45 -6.03 -7.49 15.70
C GLU A 45 -6.08 -8.98 16.08
N GLN A 46 -6.42 -9.86 15.13
CA GLN A 46 -6.46 -11.31 15.32
C GLN A 46 -5.09 -11.89 15.71
N ASN A 47 -4.00 -11.27 15.24
CA ASN A 47 -2.63 -11.63 15.59
C ASN A 47 -2.11 -10.86 16.81
N GLN A 48 -3.00 -10.32 17.66
CA GLN A 48 -2.69 -9.60 18.91
C GLN A 48 -1.80 -8.36 18.71
N LYS A 49 -1.81 -7.79 17.49
CA LYS A 49 -1.12 -6.55 17.16
C LYS A 49 -2.16 -5.45 16.90
N SER A 50 -2.55 -4.77 17.96
CA SER A 50 -3.48 -3.64 17.86
C SER A 50 -2.75 -2.46 17.19
N ILE A 51 -3.09 -2.19 15.93
CA ILE A 51 -2.52 -1.08 15.16
C ILE A 51 -3.64 -0.07 14.90
N PRO A 52 -3.56 1.12 15.49
CA PRO A 52 -4.66 2.09 15.45
C PRO A 52 -4.88 2.67 14.05
N ILE A 53 -3.85 2.64 13.20
CA ILE A 53 -3.85 3.27 11.88
C ILE A 53 -3.32 2.30 10.84
N ILE A 54 -4.14 2.01 9.82
CA ILE A 54 -3.72 1.26 8.63
C ILE A 54 -3.51 2.23 7.47
N TYR A 55 -2.37 2.12 6.81
CA TYR A 55 -2.06 2.88 5.61
C TYR A 55 -2.35 2.08 4.35
N GLY A 56 -2.83 2.80 3.35
CA GLY A 56 -3.14 2.29 2.03
C GLY A 56 -2.60 3.23 0.96
N ALA A 57 -2.25 2.68 -0.18
CA ALA A 57 -1.99 3.45 -1.38
C ALA A 57 -2.72 2.83 -2.56
N VAL A 58 -3.29 3.68 -3.40
CA VAL A 58 -3.69 3.33 -4.76
C VAL A 58 -2.70 3.95 -5.71
N THR A 59 -2.18 3.18 -6.65
CA THR A 59 -1.18 3.66 -7.60
C THR A 59 -1.48 3.21 -9.02
N THR A 60 -1.22 4.08 -10.00
CA THR A 60 -1.14 3.73 -11.42
C THR A 60 0.30 3.44 -11.87
N GLY A 61 1.22 3.29 -10.91
CA GLY A 61 2.67 3.17 -11.14
C GLY A 61 3.34 4.54 -11.14
N ASP A 62 2.84 5.46 -11.95
CA ASP A 62 3.35 6.83 -12.10
C ASP A 62 2.64 7.86 -11.21
N ARG A 63 1.46 7.55 -10.67
CA ARG A 63 0.71 8.42 -9.76
C ARG A 63 0.25 7.65 -8.57
N TRP A 64 0.36 8.26 -7.41
CA TRP A 64 0.06 7.64 -6.13
C TRP A 64 -0.94 8.48 -5.35
N LYS A 65 -1.93 7.80 -4.77
CA LYS A 65 -2.95 8.37 -3.91
C LYS A 65 -2.96 7.61 -2.60
N PHE A 66 -2.89 8.33 -1.49
CA PHE A 66 -2.68 7.73 -0.17
C PHE A 66 -3.93 7.80 0.69
N LEU A 67 -4.09 6.77 1.52
CA LEU A 67 -5.24 6.57 2.39
C LEU A 67 -4.78 6.23 3.80
N ARG A 68 -5.59 6.63 4.78
CA ARG A 68 -5.43 6.34 6.20
C ARG A 68 -6.75 5.83 6.77
N LEU A 69 -6.74 4.64 7.36
CA LEU A 69 -7.88 4.09 8.10
C LEU A 69 -7.55 4.16 9.60
N GLU A 70 -8.40 4.85 10.36
CA GLU A 70 -8.34 4.87 11.83
C GLU A 70 -9.72 4.54 12.38
N HIS A 71 -9.80 3.49 13.20
CA HIS A 71 -11.05 2.88 13.62
C HIS A 71 -11.94 2.51 12.42
N GLN A 72 -12.94 3.34 12.12
CA GLN A 72 -13.88 3.16 11.00
C GLN A 72 -13.88 4.35 10.03
N VAL A 73 -12.92 5.27 10.17
CA VAL A 73 -12.82 6.48 9.36
C VAL A 73 -11.67 6.33 8.38
N VAL A 74 -11.99 6.46 7.08
CA VAL A 74 -10.98 6.55 6.01
C VAL A 74 -10.79 8.01 5.63
N THR A 75 -9.55 8.48 5.73
CA THR A 75 -9.11 9.75 5.17
C THR A 75 -8.38 9.48 3.86
N ILE A 76 -8.76 10.18 2.79
CA ILE A 76 -8.13 10.08 1.47
C ILE A 76 -7.36 11.39 1.22
N ALA A 77 -6.10 11.28 0.83
CA ALA A 77 -5.30 12.44 0.44
C ALA A 77 -5.91 13.11 -0.80
N LEU A 78 -6.00 14.45 -0.76
CA LEU A 78 -6.53 15.24 -1.86
C LEU A 78 -5.59 15.29 -3.06
N LEU A 79 -4.28 15.23 -2.79
CA LEU A 79 -3.26 15.31 -3.82
C LEU A 79 -2.92 13.91 -4.33
N GLU A 80 -2.78 13.84 -5.65
CA GLU A 80 -2.17 12.72 -6.36
C GLU A 80 -0.71 13.08 -6.62
N TYR A 81 0.18 12.17 -6.27
CA TYR A 81 1.61 12.38 -6.36
C TYR A 81 2.14 11.71 -7.63
N LEU A 82 2.66 12.49 -8.58
CA LEU A 82 3.39 11.98 -9.74
C LEU A 82 4.72 11.36 -9.30
N VAL A 83 5.17 10.33 -10.01
CA VAL A 83 6.40 9.58 -9.75
C VAL A 83 7.26 9.42 -11.01
N PRO A 84 7.70 10.48 -11.70
CA PRO A 84 8.85 10.35 -12.59
C PRO A 84 10.17 10.81 -11.92
N PRO A 85 11.32 10.18 -12.27
CA PRO A 85 11.49 8.92 -13.01
C PRO A 85 11.87 7.76 -12.07
N VAL A 86 10.94 6.81 -11.90
CA VAL A 86 11.20 5.50 -11.29
C VAL A 86 12.33 4.75 -12.03
N GLU A 87 12.74 5.14 -13.23
CA GLU A 87 13.87 4.53 -13.94
C GLU A 87 15.23 4.97 -13.44
N GLN A 88 15.37 6.19 -12.93
CA GLN A 88 16.57 6.49 -12.16
C GLN A 88 16.60 5.58 -10.93
N ILE A 89 15.44 5.38 -10.32
CA ILE A 89 15.24 4.59 -9.11
C ILE A 89 15.58 3.13 -9.38
N LEU A 90 15.05 2.52 -10.43
CA LEU A 90 15.30 1.12 -10.77
C LEU A 90 16.67 0.89 -11.40
N GLY A 91 17.22 1.84 -12.17
CA GLY A 91 18.57 1.73 -12.73
C GLY A 91 19.67 1.77 -11.66
N ILE A 92 19.45 2.56 -10.61
CA ILE A 92 20.22 2.48 -9.37
C ILE A 92 20.01 1.09 -8.72
N LEU A 93 18.76 0.66 -8.54
CA LEU A 93 18.43 -0.61 -7.86
C LEU A 93 19.09 -1.83 -8.50
N VAL A 94 19.27 -1.83 -9.83
CA VAL A 94 19.87 -2.95 -10.56
C VAL A 94 21.40 -2.88 -10.56
N SER A 95 22.00 -1.70 -10.78
CA SER A 95 23.46 -1.55 -10.80
C SER A 95 24.14 -1.94 -9.47
N MET A 96 23.41 -1.85 -8.35
CA MET A 96 23.88 -2.24 -7.02
C MET A 96 23.97 -3.74 -6.81
N LEU A 97 23.22 -4.52 -7.59
CA LEU A 97 23.27 -5.98 -7.52
C LEU A 97 24.49 -6.56 -8.29
N GLU A 98 25.31 -5.71 -8.90
CA GLU A 98 26.38 -6.05 -9.85
C GLU A 98 27.81 -5.66 -9.40
N LEU A 99 28.07 -5.47 -8.09
CA LEU A 99 29.44 -5.35 -7.51
C LEU A 99 30.09 -6.69 -7.19
#